data_AF-A0A9D3M186-F1
#
_entry.id   AF-A0A9D3M186-F1
#
_cell.length_a   1.000
_cell.length_b   1.000
_cell.length_c   1.000
_cell.angle_alpha   90.00
_cell.angle_beta   90.00
_cell.angle_gamma   90.00
#
_symmetry.space_group_name_H-M   'P 1'
#
loop_
_entity.id
_entity.type
_entity.pdbx_description
1 polymer ?
#
loop_
_entity_poly.entity_id
_entity_poly.type
_entity_poly.pdbx_seq_one_letter_code
_entity_poly.pdbx_strand_id
1 'polypeptide(L)'
;MSELDQLRQEAEQLKNQIRDARKACADATLSQITANIDPVGRIQMRTRRTLRGHLAKIYAMHWGTDSRLLVSASQDGKLIIWDSYTTNKVHAIPLRSSWVMTCAYAPSGNYVACGGLDNICSIYNLKTREGNVRVSRELAGHTRPARLTRVCCPAPPPRKPVPGPVLPDSAARPFREFSGVTAAFTP
;
A
#
# COMPACT_ATOMS: atom_id res chain seq x y z
N MET A 1 20.99 10.13 -37.34
CA MET A 1 20.49 9.32 -36.21
C MET A 1 19.35 10.13 -35.61
N SER A 2 18.13 9.56 -35.48
CA SER A 2 16.99 10.36 -35.06
C SER A 2 17.12 10.75 -33.58
N GLU A 3 16.57 11.90 -33.19
CA GLU A 3 16.52 12.35 -31.77
C GLU A 3 15.89 11.27 -30.86
N LEU A 4 14.93 10.52 -31.40
CA LEU A 4 14.33 9.36 -30.73
C LEU A 4 15.34 8.23 -30.45
N ASP A 5 16.24 7.95 -31.40
CA ASP A 5 17.27 6.92 -31.24
C ASP A 5 18.30 7.31 -30.19
N GLN A 6 18.64 8.60 -30.11
CA GLN A 6 19.54 9.15 -29.09
C GLN A 6 18.93 9.01 -27.69
N LEU A 7 17.68 9.47 -27.50
CA LEU A 7 16.96 9.33 -26.22
C LEU A 7 16.80 7.86 -25.80
N ARG A 8 16.58 6.95 -26.76
CA ARG A 8 16.50 5.52 -26.49
C ARG A 8 17.83 4.95 -26.02
N GLN A 9 18.95 5.34 -26.64
CA GLN A 9 20.28 4.91 -26.24
C GLN A 9 20.66 5.45 -24.86
N GLU A 10 20.36 6.72 -24.59
CA GLU A 10 20.58 7.33 -23.26
C GLU A 10 19.76 6.62 -22.18
N ALA A 11 18.50 6.30 -22.43
CA ALA A 11 17.66 5.56 -21.48
C ALA A 11 18.23 4.17 -21.17
N GLU A 12 18.74 3.44 -22.17
CA GLU A 12 19.39 2.15 -21.95
C GLU A 12 20.72 2.29 -21.20
N GLN A 13 21.48 3.34 -21.48
CA GLN A 13 22.73 3.64 -20.75
C GLN A 13 22.44 3.93 -19.27
N LEU A 14 21.43 4.75 -18.96
CA LEU A 14 21.01 5.03 -17.58
C LEU A 14 20.51 3.77 -16.86
N LYS A 15 19.75 2.91 -17.55
CA LYS A 15 19.34 1.60 -16.99
C LYS A 15 20.54 0.72 -16.65
N ASN A 16 21.56 0.70 -17.50
CA ASN A 16 22.78 -0.07 -17.28
C ASN A 16 23.58 0.51 -16.10
N GLN A 17 23.73 1.83 -16.01
CA GLN A 17 24.38 2.49 -14.87
C GLN A 17 23.67 2.17 -13.54
N ILE A 18 22.33 2.21 -13.51
CA ILE A 18 21.55 1.82 -12.32
C ILE A 18 21.78 0.35 -11.99
N ARG A 19 21.85 -0.53 -12.99
CA ARG A 19 22.09 -1.96 -12.81
C ARG A 19 23.48 -2.19 -12.20
N ASP A 20 24.50 -1.49 -12.69
CA ASP A 20 25.87 -1.64 -12.23
C ASP A 20 26.05 -1.06 -10.82
N ALA A 21 25.44 0.09 -10.53
CA ALA A 21 25.40 0.64 -9.16
C ALA A 21 24.70 -0.30 -8.17
N ARG A 22 23.58 -0.92 -8.58
CA ARG A 22 22.90 -1.93 -7.74
C ARG A 22 23.75 -3.16 -7.49
N LYS A 23 24.51 -3.62 -8.49
CA LYS A 23 25.44 -4.75 -8.34
C LYS A 23 26.62 -4.39 -7.44
N ALA A 24 27.14 -3.17 -7.54
CA ALA A 24 28.24 -2.71 -6.71
C ALA A 24 27.90 -2.68 -5.21
N CYS A 25 26.63 -2.45 -4.85
CA CYS A 25 26.15 -2.50 -3.47
C CYS A 25 25.59 -3.87 -3.05
N ALA A 26 25.62 -4.88 -3.92
CA ALA A 26 25.04 -6.21 -3.67
C ALA A 26 26.07 -7.18 -3.08
N ASP A 27 26.63 -6.83 -1.92
CA ASP A 27 27.74 -7.57 -1.30
C ASP A 27 27.34 -8.93 -0.72
N ALA A 28 26.10 -9.03 -0.20
CA ALA A 28 25.56 -10.25 0.38
C ALA A 28 24.07 -10.39 0.10
N THR A 29 23.59 -11.62 0.09
CA THR A 29 22.16 -11.93 -0.08
C THR A 29 21.48 -12.07 1.29
N LEU A 30 20.19 -11.74 1.37
CA LEU A 30 19.41 -11.91 2.60
C LEU A 30 19.52 -13.35 3.14
N SER A 31 19.50 -14.35 2.26
CA SER A 31 19.65 -15.77 2.61
C SER A 31 20.97 -16.12 3.28
N GLN A 32 22.08 -15.47 2.90
CA GLN A 32 23.39 -15.69 3.53
C GLN A 32 23.43 -15.10 4.95
N ILE A 33 22.82 -13.92 5.13
CA ILE A 33 22.77 -13.23 6.43
C ILE A 33 21.87 -13.97 7.42
N THR A 34 20.75 -14.52 6.93
CA THR A 34 19.77 -15.22 7.77
C THR A 34 20.07 -16.71 7.96
N ALA A 35 21.24 -17.21 7.54
CA ALA A 35 21.59 -18.64 7.59
C ALA A 35 21.58 -19.23 9.01
N ASN A 36 21.84 -18.38 10.01
CA ASN A 36 21.88 -18.76 11.43
C ASN A 36 20.55 -18.50 12.16
N ILE A 37 19.49 -18.08 11.45
CA ILE A 37 18.18 -17.84 12.07
C ILE A 37 17.40 -19.14 12.06
N ASP A 38 16.91 -19.53 13.23
CA ASP A 38 16.07 -20.72 13.35
C ASP A 38 14.82 -20.61 12.47
N PRO A 39 14.46 -21.65 11.71
CA PRO A 39 13.27 -21.62 10.88
C PRO A 39 12.02 -21.54 11.75
N VAL A 40 11.01 -20.79 11.27
CA VAL A 40 9.71 -20.53 11.95
C VAL A 40 8.87 -21.81 12.17
N GLY A 41 9.39 -22.98 11.79
CA GLY A 41 8.71 -24.27 11.90
C GLY A 41 7.50 -24.36 10.97
N ARG A 42 6.67 -25.40 11.17
CA ARG A 42 5.46 -25.62 10.38
C ARG A 42 4.33 -24.72 10.89
N ILE A 43 3.99 -23.69 10.12
CA ILE A 43 2.86 -22.81 10.42
C ILE A 43 1.55 -23.50 10.01
N GLN A 44 0.78 -23.99 10.99
CA GLN A 44 -0.55 -24.57 10.77
C GLN A 44 -1.64 -23.52 11.03
N MET A 45 -2.12 -22.88 9.96
CA MET A 45 -3.26 -21.97 10.06
C MET A 45 -4.57 -22.74 10.02
N ARG A 46 -5.49 -22.43 10.95
CA ARG A 46 -6.85 -22.99 10.99
C ARG A 46 -7.87 -21.87 10.87
N THR A 47 -8.88 -22.08 10.04
CA THR A 47 -10.00 -21.15 9.91
C THR A 47 -10.73 -20.99 11.25
N ARG A 48 -10.71 -19.77 11.80
CA ARG A 48 -11.42 -19.43 13.04
C ARG A 48 -12.85 -18.96 12.80
N ARG A 49 -13.07 -18.23 11.70
CA ARG A 49 -14.34 -17.58 11.37
C ARG A 49 -14.65 -17.73 9.88
N THR A 50 -15.94 -17.81 9.56
CA THR A 50 -16.43 -17.82 8.17
C THR A 50 -17.49 -16.74 8.03
N LEU A 51 -17.17 -15.67 7.29
CA LEU A 51 -18.06 -14.53 7.08
C LEU A 51 -19.01 -14.84 5.91
N ARG A 52 -20.28 -15.15 6.22
CA ARG A 52 -21.30 -15.47 5.21
C ARG A 52 -22.20 -14.26 4.94
N GLY A 53 -22.35 -13.88 3.67
CA GLY A 53 -23.29 -12.82 3.31
C GLY A 53 -23.17 -12.23 1.91
N HIS A 54 -22.04 -12.43 1.23
CA HIS A 54 -21.94 -12.12 -0.18
C HIS A 54 -22.62 -13.18 -1.03
N LEU A 55 -23.28 -12.74 -2.09
CA LEU A 55 -24.01 -13.59 -3.03
C LEU A 55 -23.20 -13.91 -4.29
N ALA A 56 -22.11 -13.16 -4.52
CA ALA A 56 -21.24 -13.31 -5.66
C ALA A 56 -19.76 -13.36 -5.24
N LYS A 57 -18.87 -13.37 -6.23
CA LYS A 57 -17.43 -13.41 -6.02
C LYS A 57 -16.94 -12.14 -5.31
N ILE A 58 -16.12 -12.34 -4.29
CA ILE A 58 -15.43 -11.27 -3.56
C ILE A 58 -14.13 -10.96 -4.29
N TYR A 59 -13.91 -9.70 -4.65
CA TYR A 59 -12.72 -9.28 -5.42
C TYR A 59 -11.65 -8.65 -4.54
N ALA A 60 -12.07 -7.93 -3.50
CA ALA A 60 -11.15 -7.22 -2.63
C ALA A 60 -11.63 -7.25 -1.18
N MET A 61 -10.66 -7.22 -0.26
CA MET A 61 -10.88 -6.99 1.15
C MET A 61 -9.78 -6.10 1.71
N HIS A 62 -10.10 -5.31 2.73
CA HIS A 62 -9.11 -4.48 3.42
C HIS A 62 -9.42 -4.40 4.91
N TRP A 63 -8.39 -4.55 5.74
CA TRP A 63 -8.52 -4.40 7.18
C TRP A 63 -8.57 -2.93 7.58
N GLY A 64 -9.34 -2.64 8.63
CA GLY A 64 -9.22 -1.41 9.37
C GLY A 64 -7.94 -1.40 10.20
N THR A 65 -7.55 -0.20 10.63
CA THR A 65 -6.42 0.01 11.55
C THR A 65 -6.70 -0.49 12.95
N ASP A 66 -7.97 -0.72 13.29
CA ASP A 66 -8.42 -1.27 14.57
C ASP A 66 -8.23 -2.79 14.69
N SER A 67 -7.79 -3.47 13.62
CA SER A 67 -7.64 -4.94 13.51
C SER A 67 -8.92 -5.74 13.79
N ARG A 68 -10.06 -5.05 13.90
CA ARG A 68 -11.36 -5.64 14.24
C ARG A 68 -12.29 -5.54 13.06
N LEU A 69 -12.39 -4.36 12.46
CA LEU A 69 -13.25 -4.11 11.32
C LEU A 69 -12.52 -4.47 10.02
N LEU A 70 -13.25 -5.05 9.08
CA LEU A 70 -12.78 -5.26 7.72
C LEU A 70 -13.87 -4.88 6.73
N VAL A 71 -13.44 -4.40 5.56
CA VAL A 71 -14.32 -4.18 4.42
C VAL A 71 -14.10 -5.29 3.41
N SER A 72 -15.18 -5.77 2.81
CA SER A 72 -15.15 -6.63 1.63
C SER A 72 -16.05 -6.06 0.53
N ALA A 73 -15.57 -6.15 -0.70
CA ALA A 73 -16.31 -5.77 -1.90
C ALA A 73 -16.57 -6.99 -2.78
N SER A 74 -17.80 -7.12 -3.23
CA SER A 74 -18.28 -8.23 -4.03
C SER A 74 -18.93 -7.74 -5.31
N GLN A 75 -18.96 -8.65 -6.29
CA GLN A 75 -19.62 -8.43 -7.57
C GLN A 75 -21.16 -8.38 -7.46
N ASP A 76 -21.71 -8.69 -6.28
CA ASP A 76 -23.13 -8.53 -5.98
C ASP A 76 -23.55 -7.05 -5.84
N GLY A 77 -22.61 -6.12 -6.08
CA GLY A 77 -22.85 -4.68 -5.93
C GLY A 77 -22.99 -4.27 -4.47
N LYS A 78 -22.44 -5.04 -3.52
CA LYS A 78 -22.44 -4.68 -2.11
C LYS A 78 -21.03 -4.61 -1.56
N LEU A 79 -20.82 -3.56 -0.79
CA LEU A 79 -19.65 -3.41 0.05
C LEU A 79 -20.10 -3.63 1.49
N ILE A 80 -19.54 -4.64 2.16
CA ILE A 80 -19.94 -5.01 3.51
C ILE A 80 -18.78 -4.75 4.46
N ILE A 81 -19.09 -4.10 5.58
CA ILE A 81 -18.17 -3.92 6.71
C ILE A 81 -18.52 -4.96 7.77
N TRP A 82 -17.54 -5.75 8.15
CA TRP A 82 -17.67 -6.82 9.11
C TRP A 82 -16.92 -6.50 10.39
N ASP A 83 -17.50 -6.92 11.51
CA ASP A 83 -16.78 -7.12 12.75
C ASP A 83 -16.23 -8.55 12.78
N SER A 84 -14.90 -8.69 12.72
CA SER A 84 -14.23 -9.99 12.66
C SER A 84 -14.42 -10.84 13.93
N TYR A 85 -14.66 -10.21 15.08
CA TYR A 85 -14.76 -10.92 16.36
C TYR A 85 -16.12 -11.59 16.52
N THR A 86 -17.17 -10.83 16.22
CA THR A 86 -18.57 -11.23 16.35
C THR A 86 -19.15 -11.82 15.06
N THR A 87 -18.47 -11.66 13.91
CA THR A 87 -18.94 -11.99 12.56
C THR A 87 -20.17 -11.21 12.08
N ASN A 88 -20.53 -10.15 12.81
CA ASN A 88 -21.67 -9.30 12.49
C ASN A 88 -21.36 -8.37 11.31
N LYS A 89 -22.40 -8.10 10.51
CA LYS A 89 -22.36 -7.08 9.45
C LYS A 89 -22.69 -5.74 10.08
N VAL A 90 -21.69 -4.86 10.19
CA VAL A 90 -21.87 -3.51 10.76
C VAL A 90 -22.59 -2.61 9.74
N HIS A 91 -22.14 -2.65 8.49
CA HIS A 91 -22.77 -1.91 7.40
C HIS A 91 -22.81 -2.76 6.13
N ALA A 92 -23.89 -2.61 5.36
CA ALA A 92 -24.02 -3.14 4.02
C ALA A 92 -24.37 -1.98 3.08
N ILE A 93 -23.40 -1.55 2.30
CA ILE A 93 -23.48 -0.38 1.43
C ILE A 93 -23.80 -0.89 0.01
N PRO A 94 -24.99 -0.59 -0.53
CA PRO A 94 -25.30 -0.88 -1.91
C PRO A 94 -24.50 0.08 -2.81
N LEU A 95 -23.83 -0.50 -3.80
CA LEU A 95 -23.03 0.19 -4.79
C LEU A 95 -23.89 0.44 -6.02
N ARG A 96 -23.67 1.56 -6.72
CA ARG A 96 -24.37 1.86 -7.97
C ARG A 96 -23.96 0.92 -9.09
N SER A 97 -22.70 0.50 -9.10
CA SER A 97 -22.14 -0.46 -10.07
C SER A 97 -21.87 -1.80 -9.38
N SER A 98 -22.27 -2.89 -10.03
CA SER A 98 -22.00 -4.26 -9.57
C SER A 98 -20.54 -4.67 -9.75
N TRP A 99 -19.79 -4.01 -10.65
CA TRP A 99 -18.45 -4.43 -11.06
C TRP A 99 -17.35 -3.75 -10.24
N VAL A 100 -17.30 -4.06 -8.94
CA VAL A 100 -16.26 -3.52 -8.05
C VAL A 100 -15.03 -4.40 -8.04
N MET A 101 -13.88 -3.78 -8.27
CA MET A 101 -12.58 -4.47 -8.32
C MET A 101 -11.73 -4.20 -7.08
N THR A 102 -11.97 -3.07 -6.40
CA THR A 102 -11.14 -2.63 -5.28
C THR A 102 -11.96 -2.00 -4.16
N CYS A 103 -11.46 -2.14 -2.94
CA CYS A 103 -11.96 -1.46 -1.76
C CYS A 103 -10.81 -1.00 -0.88
N ALA A 104 -10.97 0.12 -0.18
CA ALA A 104 -10.01 0.64 0.77
C ALA A 104 -10.71 1.16 2.02
N TYR A 105 -10.17 0.83 3.19
CA TYR A 105 -10.63 1.36 4.47
C TYR A 105 -9.74 2.53 4.89
N ALA A 106 -10.33 3.66 5.27
CA ALA A 106 -9.54 4.80 5.72
C ALA A 106 -8.87 4.50 7.07
N PRO A 107 -7.62 4.93 7.30
CA PRO A 107 -6.93 4.73 8.58
C PRO A 107 -7.65 5.34 9.80
N SER A 108 -8.47 6.38 9.57
CA SER A 108 -9.29 7.02 10.60
C SER A 108 -10.56 6.23 10.96
N GLY A 109 -10.94 5.24 10.15
CA GLY A 109 -12.20 4.49 10.30
C GLY A 109 -13.46 5.26 9.96
N ASN A 110 -13.34 6.46 9.38
CA ASN A 110 -14.49 7.30 9.05
C ASN A 110 -14.97 7.09 7.62
N TYR A 111 -14.10 6.61 6.72
CA TYR A 111 -14.40 6.53 5.29
C TYR A 111 -14.03 5.18 4.71
N VAL A 112 -14.73 4.83 3.63
CA VAL A 112 -14.41 3.69 2.78
C VAL A 112 -14.45 4.14 1.33
N ALA A 113 -13.51 3.66 0.53
CA ALA A 113 -13.50 3.87 -0.91
C ALA A 113 -13.76 2.57 -1.64
N CYS A 114 -14.42 2.65 -2.79
CA CYS A 114 -14.48 1.57 -3.76
C CYS A 114 -14.24 2.10 -5.17
N GLY A 115 -13.74 1.22 -6.04
CA GLY A 115 -13.56 1.53 -7.45
C GLY A 115 -13.71 0.28 -8.32
N GLY A 116 -14.25 0.47 -9.51
CA GLY A 116 -14.61 -0.61 -10.40
C GLY A 116 -14.41 -0.29 -11.88
N LEU A 117 -15.20 -1.00 -12.71
CA LEU A 117 -15.24 -0.83 -14.16
C LEU A 117 -15.99 0.45 -14.58
N ASP A 118 -16.66 1.11 -13.65
CA ASP A 118 -17.27 2.43 -13.81
C ASP A 118 -16.24 3.56 -13.88
N ASN A 119 -14.95 3.25 -13.68
CA ASN A 119 -13.84 4.21 -13.67
C ASN A 119 -14.01 5.35 -12.66
N ILE A 120 -14.91 5.17 -11.69
CA ILE A 120 -15.23 6.13 -10.65
C ILE A 120 -14.74 5.56 -9.32
N CYS A 121 -14.03 6.39 -8.55
CA CYS A 121 -13.74 6.07 -7.15
C CYS A 121 -14.81 6.71 -6.27
N SER A 122 -15.68 5.89 -5.67
CA SER A 122 -16.74 6.35 -4.77
C SER A 122 -16.25 6.29 -3.33
N ILE A 123 -16.37 7.40 -2.61
CA ILE A 123 -16.01 7.53 -1.20
C ILE A 123 -17.29 7.59 -0.37
N TYR A 124 -17.39 6.72 0.63
CA TYR A 124 -18.51 6.61 1.55
C TYR A 124 -18.08 7.09 2.94
N ASN A 125 -18.93 7.86 3.60
CA ASN A 125 -18.73 8.26 4.99
C ASN A 125 -19.51 7.33 5.91
N LEU A 126 -18.82 6.69 6.86
CA LEU A 126 -19.40 5.77 7.84
C LEU A 126 -19.98 6.48 9.06
N LYS A 127 -19.48 7.68 9.39
CA LYS A 127 -19.93 8.47 10.55
C LYS A 127 -20.92 9.54 10.12
N THR A 128 -22.05 9.13 9.55
CA THR A 128 -23.15 10.05 9.25
C THR A 128 -24.10 10.11 10.45
N ARG A 129 -24.43 11.33 10.91
CA ARG A 129 -25.32 11.60 12.05
C ARG A 129 -26.74 11.02 11.88
N GLU A 130 -27.10 10.68 10.64
CA GLU A 130 -28.43 10.21 10.22
C GLU A 130 -28.53 8.67 10.10
N GLY A 131 -27.47 7.92 10.45
CA GLY A 131 -27.47 6.44 10.45
C GLY A 131 -27.37 5.76 9.07
N ASN A 132 -27.65 6.49 7.99
CA ASN A 132 -27.51 5.98 6.62
C ASN A 132 -26.13 6.34 6.03
N VAL A 133 -25.37 5.33 5.62
CA VAL A 133 -24.11 5.50 4.89
C VAL A 133 -24.43 6.03 3.50
N ARG A 134 -23.98 7.25 3.20
CA ARG A 134 -24.15 7.90 1.89
C ARG A 134 -22.81 8.04 1.17
N VAL A 135 -22.91 8.14 -0.16
CA VAL A 135 -21.77 8.55 -1.00
C VAL A 135 -21.41 9.98 -0.62
N SER A 136 -20.19 10.17 -0.12
CA SER A 136 -19.66 11.48 0.23
C SER A 136 -19.11 12.19 -1.00
N ARG A 137 -18.43 11.46 -1.89
CA ARG A 137 -17.84 12.01 -3.11
C ARG A 137 -17.62 10.92 -4.15
N GLU A 138 -17.83 11.26 -5.41
CA GLU A 138 -17.48 10.45 -6.56
C GLU A 138 -16.33 11.13 -7.30
N LEU A 139 -15.21 10.44 -7.42
CA LEU A 139 -14.03 10.92 -8.13
C LEU A 139 -14.02 10.27 -9.52
N ALA A 140 -14.43 11.04 -10.52
CA ALA A 140 -14.36 10.68 -11.93
C ALA A 140 -13.15 11.38 -12.56
N GLY A 141 -12.34 10.63 -13.32
CA GLY A 141 -11.14 11.16 -13.96
C GLY A 141 -10.20 10.10 -14.52
N HIS A 142 -10.39 8.83 -14.14
CA HIS A 142 -9.61 7.74 -14.70
C HIS A 142 -10.20 7.31 -16.05
N THR A 143 -9.38 7.30 -17.10
CA THR A 143 -9.75 6.81 -18.45
C THR A 143 -9.63 5.28 -18.58
N ARG A 144 -9.27 4.59 -17.49
CA ARG A 144 -9.10 3.13 -17.37
C ARG A 144 -9.64 2.63 -16.02
N PRO A 145 -9.95 1.32 -15.88
CA PRO A 145 -10.49 0.77 -14.65
C PRO A 145 -9.59 1.09 -13.47
N ALA A 146 -10.17 1.64 -12.41
CA ALA A 146 -9.44 2.09 -11.23
C ALA A 146 -8.93 0.87 -10.44
N ARG A 147 -7.73 0.39 -10.77
CA ARG A 147 -6.99 -0.50 -9.88
C ARG A 147 -6.40 0.34 -8.76
N LEU A 148 -7.21 0.60 -7.75
CA LEU A 148 -6.84 1.31 -6.53
C LEU A 148 -5.85 0.43 -5.72
N THR A 149 -4.60 0.33 -6.14
CA THR A 149 -3.56 -0.40 -5.40
C THR A 149 -3.06 0.35 -4.17
N ARG A 150 -3.46 1.62 -4.00
CA ARG A 150 -3.19 2.39 -2.78
C ARG A 150 -4.00 3.69 -2.82
N VAL A 151 -5.05 3.82 -2.02
CA VAL A 151 -5.39 5.17 -1.54
C VAL A 151 -4.25 5.52 -0.59
N CYS A 152 -3.52 6.55 -0.96
CA CYS A 152 -2.37 7.08 -0.24
C CYS A 152 -2.57 7.00 1.28
N CYS A 153 -1.85 6.09 1.94
CA CYS A 153 -1.25 6.51 3.19
C CYS A 153 -0.34 7.68 2.81
N PRO A 154 -0.48 8.89 3.41
CA PRO A 154 0.65 9.81 3.38
C PRO A 154 1.84 9.00 3.88
N ALA A 155 2.93 9.00 3.10
CA ALA A 155 4.16 8.40 3.56
C ALA A 155 4.42 8.91 4.98
N PRO A 156 4.72 8.03 5.96
CA PRO A 156 5.17 8.53 7.25
C PRO A 156 6.34 9.49 6.96
N PRO A 157 6.39 10.67 7.60
CA PRO A 157 7.51 11.59 7.41
C PRO A 157 8.81 10.82 7.61
N PRO A 158 9.91 11.18 6.89
CA PRO A 158 11.17 10.49 7.03
C PRO A 158 11.51 10.38 8.52
N ARG A 159 11.54 9.14 9.03
CA ARG A 159 11.95 8.90 10.42
C ARG A 159 13.36 9.47 10.53
N LYS A 160 13.55 10.45 11.42
CA LYS A 160 14.89 10.93 11.76
C LYS A 160 15.75 9.70 12.11
N PRO A 161 17.04 9.66 11.69
CA PRO A 161 17.93 8.58 12.09
C PRO A 161 17.88 8.49 13.61
N VAL A 162 17.45 7.34 14.12
CA VAL A 162 17.56 7.04 15.54
C VAL A 162 19.07 6.94 15.80
N PRO A 163 19.66 7.74 16.70
CA PRO A 163 21.06 7.56 17.04
C PRO A 163 21.20 6.13 17.58
N GLY A 164 22.04 5.34 16.90
CA GLY A 164 22.39 4.00 17.33
C GLY A 164 23.06 4.04 18.70
N PRO A 165 23.08 2.91 19.44
CA PRO A 165 23.76 2.85 20.72
C PRO A 165 25.23 3.24 20.55
N VAL A 166 25.66 4.20 21.36
CA VAL A 166 27.05 4.67 21.45
C VAL A 166 27.89 3.48 21.92
N LEU A 167 28.66 2.89 21.01
CA LEU A 167 29.73 1.97 21.37
C LEU A 167 30.91 2.81 21.91
N PRO A 168 31.53 2.42 23.03
CA PRO A 168 32.65 3.17 23.60
C PRO A 168 33.89 3.12 22.69
N ASP A 169 34.57 4.26 22.65
CA ASP A 169 35.79 4.56 21.90
C ASP A 169 36.88 3.50 22.09
N SER A 170 37.21 2.78 21.02
CA SER A 170 38.62 2.46 20.73
C SER A 170 38.80 2.07 19.26
N ALA A 171 39.55 2.91 18.54
CA ALA A 171 40.40 2.62 17.36
C ALA A 171 40.21 3.68 16.28
N ALA A 172 40.95 4.77 16.45
CA ALA A 172 41.19 5.80 15.46
C ALA A 172 41.72 5.21 14.14
N ARG A 173 41.12 5.62 13.00
CA ARG A 173 41.83 5.85 11.73
C ARG A 173 41.21 7.04 10.98
N PRO A 174 42.04 7.87 10.31
CA PRO A 174 41.65 9.22 9.91
C PRO A 174 40.80 9.21 8.62
N PHE A 175 39.64 9.86 8.69
CA PHE A 175 38.84 10.24 7.52
C PHE A 175 39.42 11.55 6.95
N ARG A 176 39.86 11.52 5.69
CA ARG A 176 40.21 12.73 4.92
C ARG A 176 38.93 13.50 4.62
N GLU A 177 38.92 14.77 5.02
CA GLU A 177 37.98 15.79 4.58
C GLU A 177 38.04 15.94 3.05
N PHE A 178 36.87 15.93 2.40
CA PHE A 178 36.67 16.73 1.20
C PHE A 178 35.40 17.57 1.42
N SER A 179 35.67 18.85 1.58
CA SER A 179 34.73 19.96 1.71
C SER A 179 33.94 20.22 0.42
N GLY A 180 32.64 20.47 0.58
CA GLY A 180 31.86 21.47 -0.16
C GLY A 180 31.54 21.19 -1.62
N VAL A 181 30.24 21.15 -1.97
CA VAL A 181 29.57 22.22 -2.73
C VAL A 181 28.05 22.13 -2.48
N THR A 182 27.49 23.30 -2.22
CA THR A 182 26.08 23.62 -1.92
C THR A 182 25.29 23.89 -3.20
N ALA A 183 23.97 23.63 -3.16
CA ALA A 183 22.90 24.10 -4.08
C ALA A 183 22.87 23.44 -5.49
N ALA A 184 21.74 23.25 -6.18
CA ALA A 184 20.49 23.98 -6.16
C ALA A 184 19.27 23.14 -6.63
N PHE A 185 18.10 23.66 -6.26
CA PHE A 185 16.73 23.41 -6.71
C PHE A 185 16.55 23.31 -8.25
N THR A 186 15.66 22.38 -8.67
CA THR A 186 14.61 22.40 -9.76
C THR A 186 14.86 23.13 -11.10
N PRO A 187 14.20 22.76 -12.21
CA PRO A 187 12.91 22.05 -12.33
C PRO A 187 12.95 20.64 -12.93
#